data_AF-A0A7S2XI92-F1
#
_entry.id   AF-A0A7S2XI92-F1
#
_cell.length_a   1.000
_cell.length_b   1.000
_cell.length_c   1.000
_cell.angle_alpha   90.00
_cell.angle_beta   90.00
_cell.angle_gamma   90.00
#
_symmetry.space_group_name_H-M   'P 1'
#
loop_
_entity.id
_entity.type
_entity.pdbx_description
1 polymer ?
#
loop_
_entity_poly.entity_id
_entity_poly.type
_entity_poly.pdbx_seq_one_letter_code
_entity_poly.pdbx_strand_id
1 'polypeptide(L)'
;MTPHNDVAWNHKLAELLAFKEVHGHTNVQRRNGSLGQWVMTQRRQYKMFRQENHTHLNQERINALNNVGFEWQIDKKTIRGWDDRFNELVVFKEGHGHTNVPQKDGPLGRWVSTQRRHYRFFKEGEDSQLTQERMDRLNQLEFEWSLKKSPSPSGSTERSDFQNN
;
A
#
# COMPACT_ATOMS: atom_id res chain seq x y z
N MET A 1 -33.51 21.17 -9.90
CA MET A 1 -32.29 20.46 -9.44
C MET A 1 -31.80 19.64 -10.63
N THR A 2 -30.58 19.89 -11.11
CA THR A 2 -30.11 19.38 -12.41
C THR A 2 -29.53 17.95 -12.29
N PRO A 3 -30.12 16.94 -12.97
CA PRO A 3 -29.71 15.53 -12.87
C PRO A 3 -28.32 15.21 -13.45
N HIS A 4 -27.69 16.15 -14.16
CA HIS A 4 -26.38 15.97 -14.78
C HIS A 4 -25.21 15.85 -13.77
N ASN A 5 -25.34 16.42 -12.57
CA ASN A 5 -24.26 16.46 -11.59
C ASN A 5 -24.11 15.15 -10.80
N ASP A 6 -25.16 14.33 -10.76
CA ASP A 6 -25.13 13.04 -10.06
C ASP A 6 -24.53 11.92 -10.91
N VAL A 7 -24.71 11.95 -12.23
CA VAL A 7 -24.09 10.98 -13.14
C VAL A 7 -22.56 11.07 -13.06
N ALA A 8 -22.00 12.28 -13.16
CA ALA A 8 -20.56 12.50 -13.07
C ALA A 8 -20.00 12.12 -11.69
N TRP A 9 -20.76 12.39 -10.62
CA TRP A 9 -20.36 12.04 -9.27
C TRP A 9 -20.38 10.51 -9.05
N ASN A 10 -21.43 9.83 -9.50
CA ASN A 10 -21.55 8.37 -9.45
C ASN A 10 -20.45 7.68 -10.26
N HIS A 11 -20.12 8.21 -11.45
CA HIS A 11 -19.00 7.70 -12.25
C HIS A 11 -17.67 7.79 -11.48
N LYS A 12 -17.42 8.91 -10.79
CA LYS A 12 -16.21 9.07 -9.97
C LYS A 12 -16.21 8.19 -8.73
N LEU A 13 -17.36 7.94 -8.12
CA LEU A 13 -17.48 6.96 -7.03
C LEU A 13 -17.16 5.55 -7.53
N ALA A 14 -17.65 5.17 -8.71
CA ALA A 14 -17.33 3.88 -9.33
C ALA A 14 -15.84 3.75 -9.67
N GLU A 15 -15.22 4.82 -10.21
CA GLU A 15 -13.76 4.86 -10.40
C GLU A 15 -12.98 4.71 -9.08
N LEU A 16 -13.46 5.33 -7.99
CA LEU A 16 -12.85 5.19 -6.67
C LEU A 16 -12.97 3.76 -6.13
N LEU A 17 -14.12 3.10 -6.36
CA LEU A 17 -14.31 1.69 -6.02
C LEU A 17 -13.34 0.81 -6.80
N ALA A 18 -13.27 0.97 -8.12
CA ALA A 18 -12.32 0.23 -8.94
C ALA A 18 -10.85 0.47 -8.49
N PHE A 19 -10.51 1.71 -8.12
CA PHE A 19 -9.22 2.00 -7.52
C PHE A 19 -9.02 1.25 -6.21
N LYS A 20 -10.01 1.24 -5.32
CA LYS A 20 -9.94 0.53 -4.04
C LYS A 20 -9.69 -0.97 -4.24
N GLU A 21 -10.37 -1.63 -5.17
CA GLU A 21 -10.17 -3.07 -5.46
C GLU A 21 -8.75 -3.40 -5.95
N VAL A 22 -8.06 -2.44 -6.57
CA VAL A 22 -6.68 -2.63 -7.06
C VAL A 22 -5.64 -2.24 -6.01
N HIS A 23 -5.95 -1.26 -5.18
CA HIS A 23 -5.00 -0.59 -4.30
C HIS A 23 -5.21 -0.91 -2.81
N GLY A 24 -6.34 -1.54 -2.45
CA GLY A 24 -6.76 -1.84 -1.09
C GLY A 24 -7.11 -0.60 -0.25
N HIS A 25 -7.18 0.59 -0.85
CA HIS A 25 -7.47 1.85 -0.15
C HIS A 25 -8.08 2.91 -1.05
N THR A 26 -8.72 3.91 -0.45
CA THR A 26 -9.32 5.07 -1.15
C THR A 26 -8.36 6.26 -1.27
N ASN A 27 -7.11 6.11 -0.85
CA ASN A 27 -6.09 7.15 -0.86
C ASN A 27 -5.47 7.37 -2.25
N VAL A 28 -6.26 7.94 -3.15
CA VAL A 28 -5.83 8.31 -4.50
C VAL A 28 -4.98 9.56 -4.45
N GLN A 29 -3.79 9.50 -5.03
CA GLN A 29 -2.89 10.65 -5.10
C GLN A 29 -3.33 11.63 -6.17
N ARG A 30 -3.06 12.93 -5.96
CA ARG A 30 -3.41 14.00 -6.92
C ARG A 30 -2.84 13.74 -8.33
N ARG A 31 -1.70 13.06 -8.44
CA ARG A 31 -1.07 12.74 -9.73
C ARG A 31 -1.79 11.64 -10.52
N ASN A 32 -2.71 10.89 -9.91
CA ASN A 32 -3.54 9.87 -10.57
C ASN A 32 -4.71 10.53 -11.34
N GLY A 33 -4.42 11.61 -12.07
CA GLY A 33 -5.35 12.29 -12.95
C GLY A 33 -6.60 12.85 -12.29
N SER A 34 -7.72 12.76 -13.00
CA SER A 34 -9.00 13.35 -12.61
C SER A 34 -9.59 12.73 -11.34
N LEU A 35 -9.36 11.43 -11.09
CA LEU A 35 -9.80 10.77 -9.85
C LEU A 35 -9.06 11.34 -8.63
N GLY A 36 -7.75 11.52 -8.72
CA GLY A 36 -6.95 12.13 -7.65
C GLY A 36 -7.40 13.55 -7.31
N GLN A 37 -7.71 14.36 -8.32
CA GLN A 37 -8.26 15.70 -8.12
C GLN A 37 -9.66 15.67 -7.49
N TRP A 38 -10.50 14.73 -7.90
CA TRP A 38 -11.84 14.53 -7.36
C TRP A 38 -11.81 14.12 -5.89
N VAL A 39 -10.95 13.17 -5.50
CA VAL A 39 -10.73 12.75 -4.10
C VAL A 39 -10.30 13.94 -3.23
N MET A 40 -9.35 14.75 -3.70
CA MET A 40 -8.93 15.97 -2.99
C MET A 40 -10.06 16.99 -2.86
N THR A 41 -10.92 17.08 -3.88
CA THR A 41 -12.11 17.93 -3.85
C THR A 41 -13.10 17.46 -2.79
N GLN A 42 -13.35 16.15 -2.66
CA GLN A 42 -14.24 15.61 -1.63
C GLN A 42 -13.73 15.96 -0.22
N ARG A 43 -12.43 15.77 0.05
CA ARG A 43 -11.82 16.14 1.34
C ARG A 43 -11.96 17.63 1.65
N ARG A 44 -11.75 18.50 0.66
CA ARG A 44 -11.95 19.94 0.81
C ARG A 44 -13.41 20.29 1.11
N GLN A 45 -14.35 19.73 0.36
CA GLN A 45 -15.79 19.96 0.53
C GLN A 45 -16.30 19.45 1.88
N TYR A 46 -15.75 18.33 2.39
CA TYR A 46 -16.07 17.82 3.71
C TYR A 46 -15.54 18.70 4.84
N LYS A 47 -14.32 19.24 4.68
CA LYS A 47 -13.82 20.26 5.61
C LYS A 47 -14.73 21.48 5.66
N MET A 48 -15.22 21.96 4.51
CA MET A 48 -16.17 23.07 4.44
C MET A 48 -17.50 22.71 5.10
N PHE A 49 -18.04 21.52 4.82
CA PHE A 49 -19.26 20.99 5.45
C PHE A 49 -19.15 20.99 6.98
N ARG A 50 -18.03 20.48 7.52
CA ARG A 50 -17.74 20.42 8.97
C ARG A 50 -17.57 21.79 9.62
N GLN A 51 -17.30 22.82 8.84
CA GLN A 51 -17.13 24.21 9.28
C GLN A 51 -18.39 25.05 9.00
N GLU A 52 -19.51 24.41 8.65
CA GLU A 52 -20.78 25.06 8.32
C GLU A 52 -20.67 26.07 7.17
N ASN A 53 -19.67 25.91 6.31
CA ASN A 53 -19.47 26.71 5.12
C ASN A 53 -20.28 26.16 3.94
N HIS A 54 -20.61 27.02 2.98
CA HIS A 54 -21.32 26.62 1.76
C HIS A 54 -20.52 25.56 0.96
N THR A 55 -21.18 24.44 0.63
CA THR A 55 -20.56 23.28 -0.03
C THR A 55 -21.60 22.51 -0.85
N HIS A 56 -21.17 21.80 -1.89
CA HIS A 56 -22.01 20.91 -2.68
C HIS A 56 -21.98 19.45 -2.18
N LEU A 57 -21.25 19.20 -1.09
CA LEU A 57 -21.24 17.90 -0.42
C LEU A 57 -22.43 17.82 0.53
N ASN A 58 -23.36 16.91 0.23
CA ASN A 58 -24.54 16.64 1.05
C ASN A 58 -24.36 15.34 1.86
N GLN A 59 -25.32 15.07 2.75
CA GLN A 59 -25.27 13.90 3.64
C GLN A 59 -25.27 12.57 2.87
N GLU A 60 -25.99 12.49 1.75
CA GLU A 60 -26.05 11.29 0.91
C GLU A 60 -24.68 10.93 0.33
N ARG A 61 -23.97 11.92 -0.23
CA ARG A 61 -22.62 11.75 -0.78
C ARG A 61 -21.59 11.41 0.30
N ILE A 62 -21.75 11.97 1.50
CA ILE A 62 -20.92 11.61 2.67
C ILE A 62 -21.14 10.15 3.03
N ASN A 63 -22.40 9.71 3.13
CA ASN A 63 -22.74 8.34 3.47
C ASN A 63 -22.20 7.35 2.42
N ALA A 64 -22.36 7.66 1.14
CA ALA A 64 -21.83 6.84 0.05
C ALA A 64 -20.30 6.73 0.10
N LEU A 65 -19.57 7.82 0.41
CA LEU A 65 -18.12 7.79 0.61
C LEU A 65 -17.72 7.01 1.87
N ASN A 66 -18.47 7.16 2.97
CA ASN A 66 -18.23 6.38 4.19
C ASN A 66 -18.40 4.88 3.95
N ASN A 67 -19.43 4.47 3.20
CA ASN A 67 -19.71 3.07 2.90
C ASN A 67 -18.58 2.40 2.10
N VAL A 68 -17.83 3.16 1.30
CA VAL A 68 -16.67 2.63 0.58
C VAL A 68 -15.38 2.71 1.39
N GLY A 69 -15.43 3.17 2.65
CA GLY A 69 -14.26 3.33 3.51
C GLY A 69 -13.40 4.52 3.10
N PHE A 70 -14.02 5.63 2.69
CA PHE A 70 -13.28 6.83 2.30
C PHE A 70 -12.60 7.51 3.49
N GLU A 71 -11.28 7.67 3.41
CA GLU A 71 -10.50 8.37 4.43
C GLU A 71 -10.53 9.89 4.18
N TRP A 72 -11.28 10.61 5.03
CA TRP A 72 -11.44 12.06 4.96
C TRP A 72 -10.19 12.83 5.41
N GLN A 73 -9.41 12.25 6.32
CA GLN A 73 -8.17 12.83 6.85
C GLN A 73 -7.00 11.91 6.51
N ILE A 74 -6.04 12.42 5.73
CA ILE A 74 -4.75 11.74 5.50
C ILE A 74 -3.65 12.57 6.15
N ASP A 75 -2.73 11.90 6.86
CA ASP A 75 -1.46 12.52 7.26
C ASP A 75 -0.58 12.76 6.01
N LYS A 76 -0.18 14.01 5.77
CA LYS A 76 0.71 14.36 4.65
C LYS A 76 2.03 13.55 4.67
N LYS A 77 2.45 13.04 5.82
CA LYS A 77 3.64 12.18 5.96
C LYS A 77 3.41 10.75 5.44
N THR A 78 2.17 10.27 5.39
CA THR A 78 1.79 8.94 4.90
C THR A 78 1.39 8.94 3.42
N ILE A 79 1.39 10.11 2.75
CA ILE A 79 1.03 10.27 1.33
C ILE A 79 1.97 9.55 0.35
N ARG A 80 3.19 9.16 0.73
CA ARG A 80 3.88 8.08 -0.01
C ARG A 80 3.18 6.78 0.36
N GLY A 81 2.03 6.56 -0.27
CA GLY A 81 1.16 5.44 -0.04
C GLY A 81 1.84 4.11 -0.35
N TRP A 82 1.17 3.03 0.00
CA TRP A 82 1.64 1.67 -0.26
C TRP A 82 2.03 1.48 -1.74
N ASP A 83 1.27 2.07 -2.67
CA ASP A 83 1.54 2.03 -4.10
C ASP A 83 2.85 2.67 -4.52
N ASP A 84 3.27 3.77 -3.88
CA ASP A 84 4.51 4.43 -4.24
C ASP A 84 5.70 3.57 -3.90
N ARG A 85 5.63 2.93 -2.72
CA ARG A 85 6.67 2.01 -2.28
C ARG A 85 6.64 0.71 -3.07
N PHE A 86 5.45 0.25 -3.46
CA PHE A 86 5.31 -0.86 -4.38
C PHE A 86 5.96 -0.54 -5.73
N ASN A 87 5.70 0.63 -6.32
CA ASN A 87 6.32 1.04 -7.58
C ASN A 87 7.84 1.22 -7.44
N GLU A 88 8.32 1.78 -6.33
CA GLU A 88 9.76 1.83 -6.02
C GLU A 88 10.36 0.42 -5.94
N LEU A 89 9.62 -0.57 -5.40
CA LEU A 89 10.05 -1.96 -5.36
C LEU A 89 10.06 -2.63 -6.75
N VAL A 90 9.10 -2.31 -7.62
CA VAL A 90 9.08 -2.78 -9.02
C VAL A 90 10.37 -2.34 -9.73
N VAL A 91 10.67 -1.04 -9.68
CA VAL A 91 11.90 -0.47 -10.27
C VAL A 91 13.14 -1.11 -9.66
N PHE A 92 13.15 -1.34 -8.34
CA PHE A 92 14.25 -2.03 -7.68
C PHE A 92 14.43 -3.47 -8.21
N LYS A 93 13.34 -4.24 -8.35
CA LYS A 93 13.38 -5.62 -8.88
C LYS A 93 13.89 -5.63 -10.32
N GLU A 94 13.45 -4.71 -11.17
CA GLU A 94 13.95 -4.59 -12.55
C GLU A 94 15.46 -4.35 -12.60
N GLY A 95 16.00 -3.55 -11.67
CA GLY A 95 17.45 -3.27 -11.61
C GLY A 95 18.31 -4.35 -10.94
N HIS A 96 17.77 -5.11 -9.98
CA HIS A 96 18.55 -6.04 -9.14
C HIS A 96 18.17 -7.52 -9.30
N GLY A 97 17.04 -7.82 -9.97
CA GLY A 97 16.51 -9.17 -10.14
C GLY A 97 15.81 -9.77 -8.92
N HIS A 98 15.75 -9.07 -7.79
CA HIS A 98 15.14 -9.56 -6.55
C HIS A 98 14.42 -8.46 -5.77
N THR A 99 13.54 -8.84 -4.84
CA THR A 99 12.84 -7.89 -3.95
C THR A 99 13.53 -7.69 -2.59
N ASN A 100 14.72 -8.25 -2.40
CA ASN A 100 15.48 -8.17 -1.16
C ASN A 100 16.16 -6.81 -0.97
N VAL A 101 15.41 -5.84 -0.46
CA VAL A 101 15.94 -4.52 -0.11
C VAL A 101 16.38 -4.50 1.37
N PRO A 102 17.66 -4.31 1.69
CA PRO A 102 18.14 -4.17 3.06
C PRO A 102 17.47 -3.01 3.79
N GLN A 103 17.07 -3.20 5.05
CA GLN A 103 16.40 -2.17 5.85
C GLN A 103 17.22 -0.87 6.00
N LYS A 104 18.55 -0.99 5.95
CA LYS A 104 19.50 0.13 6.04
C LYS A 104 19.53 1.02 4.78
N ASP A 105 19.03 0.52 3.65
CA ASP A 105 19.05 1.22 2.35
C ASP A 105 17.89 2.20 2.19
N GLY A 106 17.49 2.81 3.32
CA GLY A 106 16.53 3.91 3.35
C GLY A 106 15.05 3.49 3.41
N PRO A 107 14.15 4.35 2.94
CA PRO A 107 12.71 4.19 3.14
C PRO A 107 12.10 2.92 2.51
N LEU A 108 12.61 2.50 1.34
CA LEU A 108 12.12 1.29 0.65
C LEU A 108 12.45 0.03 1.46
N GLY A 109 13.68 -0.09 1.97
CA GLY A 109 14.09 -1.22 2.81
C GLY A 109 13.25 -1.34 4.09
N ARG A 110 12.98 -0.20 4.76
CA ARG A 110 12.07 -0.18 5.92
C ARG A 110 10.67 -0.65 5.55
N TRP A 111 10.14 -0.21 4.41
CA TRP A 111 8.82 -0.60 3.93
C TRP A 111 8.74 -2.10 3.59
N VAL A 112 9.75 -2.68 2.95
CA VAL A 112 9.87 -4.12 2.67
C VAL A 112 9.85 -4.92 3.99
N SER A 113 10.63 -4.50 4.99
CA SER A 113 10.61 -5.13 6.32
C SER A 113 9.23 -5.03 6.99
N THR A 114 8.53 -3.90 6.83
CA THR A 114 7.16 -3.73 7.31
C THR A 114 6.19 -4.71 6.64
N GLN A 115 6.30 -4.96 5.33
CA GLN A 115 5.43 -5.92 4.63
C GLN A 115 5.63 -7.35 5.16
N ARG A 116 6.88 -7.78 5.34
CA ARG A 116 7.21 -9.08 5.92
C ARG A 116 6.65 -9.27 7.33
N ARG A 117 6.70 -8.22 8.15
CA ARG A 117 6.11 -8.23 9.50
C ARG A 117 4.59 -8.38 9.47
N HIS A 118 3.91 -7.60 8.63
CA HIS A 118 2.45 -7.67 8.52
C HIS A 118 1.97 -8.99 7.90
N TYR A 119 2.75 -9.60 7.01
CA TYR A 119 2.45 -10.94 6.52
C TYR A 119 2.54 -12.00 7.61
N ARG A 120 3.51 -11.87 8.52
CA ARG A 120 3.58 -12.75 9.69
C ARG A 120 2.34 -12.60 10.58
N PHE A 121 1.94 -11.37 10.91
CA PHE A 121 0.71 -11.12 11.67
C PHE A 121 -0.52 -11.71 10.98
N PHE A 122 -0.66 -11.51 9.67
CA PHE A 122 -1.74 -12.12 8.89
C PHE A 122 -1.77 -13.65 9.02
N LYS A 123 -0.61 -14.32 8.94
CA LYS A 123 -0.51 -15.78 9.12
C LYS A 123 -0.79 -16.26 10.55
N GLU A 124 -0.51 -15.42 11.54
CA GLU A 124 -0.74 -15.69 12.97
C GLU A 124 -2.19 -15.37 13.40
N GLY A 125 -3.02 -14.83 12.49
CA GLY A 125 -4.39 -14.41 12.79
C GLY A 125 -4.47 -13.09 13.57
N GLU A 126 -3.37 -12.34 13.62
CA GLU A 126 -3.23 -11.05 14.30
C GLU A 126 -3.60 -9.88 13.38
N ASP A 127 -3.86 -8.72 13.97
CA ASP A 127 -4.22 -7.50 13.24
C ASP A 127 -3.12 -7.11 12.23
N SER A 128 -3.50 -7.11 10.95
CA SER A 128 -2.59 -6.79 9.85
C SER A 128 -3.18 -5.72 8.93
N GLN A 129 -2.32 -4.78 8.53
CA GLN A 129 -2.64 -3.76 7.53
C GLN A 129 -2.36 -4.25 6.09
N LEU A 130 -1.95 -5.51 5.95
CA LEU A 130 -1.66 -6.16 4.69
C LEU A 130 -2.91 -6.89 4.21
N THR A 131 -3.62 -6.27 3.26
CA THR A 131 -4.82 -6.84 2.64
C THR A 131 -4.46 -7.98 1.69
N GLN A 132 -5.44 -8.83 1.35
CA GLN A 132 -5.26 -9.92 0.37
C GLN A 132 -4.72 -9.40 -0.96
N GLU A 133 -5.32 -8.33 -1.48
CA GLU A 133 -4.87 -7.67 -2.73
C GLU A 133 -3.41 -7.20 -2.67
N ARG A 134 -2.97 -6.62 -1.54
CA ARG A 134 -1.58 -6.18 -1.36
C ARG A 134 -0.62 -7.37 -1.33
N MET A 135 -1.04 -8.49 -0.73
CA MET A 135 -0.27 -9.74 -0.80
C MET A 135 -0.19 -10.26 -2.22
N ASP A 136 -1.30 -10.29 -2.95
CA ASP A 136 -1.36 -10.79 -4.32
C ASP A 136 -0.46 -9.96 -5.24
N ARG A 137 -0.47 -8.63 -5.10
CA ARG A 137 0.43 -7.73 -5.84
C ARG A 137 1.90 -7.97 -5.51
N LEU A 138 2.24 -8.20 -4.25
CA LEU A 138 3.62 -8.55 -3.87
C LEU A 138 4.00 -9.94 -4.40
N ASN A 139 3.08 -10.91 -4.38
CA ASN A 139 3.30 -12.25 -4.91
C ASN A 139 3.55 -12.21 -6.43
N GLN A 140 2.88 -11.32 -7.18
CA GLN A 140 3.16 -11.09 -8.60
C GLN A 140 4.59 -10.60 -8.87
N LEU A 141 5.22 -9.94 -7.89
CA LEU A 141 6.63 -9.58 -7.94
C LEU A 141 7.55 -10.68 -7.41
N GLU A 142 7.05 -11.90 -7.19
CA GLU A 142 7.79 -12.99 -6.55
C GLU A 142 8.42 -12.55 -5.22
N PHE A 143 7.68 -11.74 -4.45
CA PHE A 143 8.20 -11.12 -3.24
C PHE A 143 8.62 -12.14 -2.20
N GLU A 144 9.87 -12.01 -1.75
CA GLU A 144 10.44 -12.88 -0.73
C GLU A 144 9.96 -12.48 0.67
N TRP A 145 8.92 -13.17 1.14
CA TRP A 145 8.34 -12.99 2.48
C TRP A 145 9.27 -13.41 3.61
N SER A 146 10.19 -14.35 3.35
CA SER A 146 11.18 -14.84 4.30
C SER A 146 12.58 -14.78 3.70
N LEU A 147 13.46 -14.00 4.32
CA LEU A 147 14.89 -14.11 4.06
C LEU A 147 15.36 -15.44 4.66
N LYS A 148 15.68 -16.44 3.84
CA LYS A 148 16.36 -17.64 4.35
C LYS A 148 17.66 -17.17 5.02
N LYS A 149 17.89 -17.55 6.28
CA LYS A 149 19.27 -17.57 6.80
C LYS A 149 20.01 -18.56 5.90
N SER A 150 20.99 -18.08 5.14
CA SER A 150 21.94 -18.98 4.49
C SER A 150 22.44 -19.97 5.56
N PRO A 151 22.49 -21.28 5.30
CA PRO A 151 23.28 -22.15 6.15
C PRO A 151 24.71 -21.62 6.06
N SER A 152 25.23 -21.11 7.17
CA SER A 152 26.66 -20.81 7.31
C SER A 152 27.43 -22.04 6.84
N PRO A 153 28.50 -21.91 6.04
CA PRO A 153 29.38 -23.03 5.78
C PRO A 153 30.12 -23.31 7.09
N SER A 154 29.53 -24.14 7.95
CA SER A 154 30.24 -24.76 9.06
C SER A 154 31.22 -25.73 8.42
N GLY A 155 32.48 -25.28 8.32
CA GLY A 155 33.60 -26.11 7.93
C GLY A 155 33.72 -27.28 8.88
N SER A 156 33.18 -28.42 8.48
CA SER A 156 33.55 -29.73 8.99
C SER A 156 34.85 -30.14 8.30
N THR A 157 35.97 -29.82 8.92
CA THR A 157 37.23 -30.53 8.69
C THR A 157 37.45 -31.47 9.89
N GLU A 158 36.80 -32.63 9.84
CA GLU A 158 37.37 -33.89 10.30
C GLU A 158 37.97 -34.54 9.05
N ARG A 159 39.13 -35.19 9.00
CA ARG A 159 40.17 -35.66 9.93
C ARG A 159 41.36 -35.99 9.01
N SER A 160 42.58 -35.97 9.52
CA SER A 160 43.52 -37.08 9.24
C SER A 160 44.65 -37.06 10.26
N ASP A 161 44.60 -38.04 11.16
CA ASP A 161 45.74 -38.53 11.90
C ASP A 161 46.92 -38.77 10.95
N PHE A 162 48.05 -38.14 11.25
CA PHE A 162 49.35 -38.63 10.78
C PHE A 162 50.26 -38.76 11.99
N GLN A 163 50.43 -40.02 12.41
CA GLN A 163 51.61 -40.48 13.12
C GLN A 163 52.85 -40.14 12.30
N ASN A 164 53.91 -39.68 12.97
CA ASN A 164 55.27 -40.09 12.62
C ASN A 164 56.22 -39.88 13.81
N ASN A 165 56.58 -41.04 14.37
CA ASN A 165 57.91 -41.47 14.83
C ASN A 165 58.86 -40.46 15.48
#